data_AF-A0A7X9PZH9-F1
#
_entry.id   AF-A0A7X9PZH9-F1
#
_cell.length_a   1.000
_cell.length_b   1.000
_cell.length_c   1.000
_cell.angle_alpha   90.00
_cell.angle_beta   90.00
_cell.angle_gamma   90.00
#
_symmetry.space_group_name_H-M   'P 1'
#
loop_
_entity.id
_entity.type
_entity.pdbx_description
1 polymer ?
#
loop_
_entity_poly.entity_id
_entity_poly.type
_entity_poly.pdbx_seq_one_letter_code
_entity_poly.pdbx_strand_id
1 'polypeptide(L)'
;MSGYHEPVEELAAEDRDISRALNSLKEEIEAIDWYHQRAVTTKDSTIRDIVVHNRDEEIEHAAMMLEWLRRKMPAFDHALRTFLFTEAPITEVEEAAVAGEQAPKRSSSGGSLGIGSLKG
;
A
#
# COMPACT_ATOMS: atom_id res chain seq x y z
N MET A 1 -13.95 -13.18 21.13
CA MET A 1 -14.74 -12.38 20.19
C MET A 1 -14.28 -12.74 18.79
N SER A 2 -15.17 -12.98 17.83
CA SER A 2 -14.77 -13.14 16.43
C SER A 2 -14.04 -11.87 15.98
N GLY A 3 -12.94 -12.01 15.23
CA GLY A 3 -12.25 -10.89 14.59
C GLY A 3 -13.03 -10.26 13.42
N TYR A 4 -14.31 -10.62 13.28
CA TYR A 4 -15.23 -10.14 12.26
C TYR A 4 -16.32 -9.30 12.93
N HIS A 5 -16.63 -8.17 12.31
CA HIS A 5 -17.71 -7.27 12.75
C HIS A 5 -19.07 -7.62 12.16
N GLU A 6 -19.12 -8.48 11.14
CA GLU A 6 -20.33 -8.98 10.48
C GLU A 6 -20.39 -10.51 10.57
N PRO A 7 -21.56 -11.14 10.40
CA PRO A 7 -21.69 -12.59 10.37
C PRO A 7 -20.78 -13.22 9.30
N VAL A 8 -19.96 -14.20 9.70
CA VAL A 8 -18.93 -14.78 8.81
C VAL A 8 -19.55 -15.52 7.63
N GLU A 9 -20.73 -16.08 7.83
CA GLU A 9 -21.57 -16.74 6.82
C GLU A 9 -22.08 -15.79 5.73
N GLU A 10 -22.11 -14.48 5.98
CA GLU A 10 -22.48 -13.46 4.99
C GLU A 10 -21.29 -12.96 4.17
N LEU A 11 -20.06 -13.27 4.59
CA LEU A 11 -18.83 -12.85 3.90
C LEU A 11 -18.44 -13.86 2.82
N ALA A 12 -18.14 -13.36 1.62
CA ALA A 12 -17.58 -14.21 0.57
C ALA A 12 -16.20 -14.74 0.97
N ALA A 13 -15.80 -15.86 0.36
CA ALA A 13 -14.51 -16.48 0.65
C ALA A 13 -13.33 -15.50 0.44
N GLU A 14 -13.37 -14.70 -0.63
CA GLU A 14 -12.34 -13.70 -0.94
C GLU A 14 -12.32 -12.54 0.07
N ASP A 15 -13.48 -12.06 0.53
CA ASP A 15 -13.54 -11.01 1.56
C ASP A 15 -12.95 -11.48 2.90
N ARG A 16 -13.14 -12.77 3.21
CA ARG A 16 -12.50 -13.40 4.38
C ARG A 16 -10.99 -13.50 4.21
N ASP A 17 -10.47 -13.75 3.00
CA ASP A 17 -9.03 -13.72 2.74
C ASP A 17 -8.45 -12.32 2.86
N ILE A 18 -9.16 -11.29 2.39
CA ILE A 18 -8.79 -9.89 2.62
C ILE A 18 -8.75 -9.59 4.12
N SER A 19 -9.76 -10.02 4.88
CA SER A 19 -9.77 -9.86 6.35
C SER A 19 -8.60 -10.57 7.04
N ARG A 20 -8.21 -11.78 6.58
CA ARG A 20 -7.00 -12.47 7.08
C ARG A 20 -5.76 -11.62 6.81
N ALA A 21 -5.55 -11.19 5.57
CA ALA A 21 -4.38 -10.40 5.20
C ALA A 21 -4.29 -9.05 5.94
N LEU A 22 -5.42 -8.36 6.12
CA LEU A 22 -5.48 -7.10 6.87
C LEU A 22 -5.15 -7.30 8.35
N ASN A 23 -5.68 -8.35 8.99
CA ASN A 23 -5.37 -8.65 10.38
C ASN A 23 -3.91 -9.07 10.56
N SER A 24 -3.37 -9.91 9.67
CA SER A 24 -1.94 -10.26 9.69
C SER A 24 -1.06 -9.04 9.51
N LEU A 25 -1.33 -8.17 8.52
CA LEU A 25 -0.59 -6.91 8.36
C LEU A 25 -0.64 -6.06 9.64
N LYS A 26 -1.81 -5.93 10.27
CA LYS A 26 -1.96 -5.19 11.52
C LYS A 26 -1.10 -5.79 12.65
N GLU A 27 -1.12 -7.11 12.80
CA GLU A 27 -0.33 -7.82 13.81
C GLU A 27 1.17 -7.59 13.62
N GLU A 28 1.66 -7.62 12.37
CA GLU A 28 3.08 -7.32 12.09
C GLU A 28 3.44 -5.87 12.44
N ILE A 29 2.56 -4.90 12.13
CA ILE A 29 2.78 -3.49 12.51
C ILE A 29 2.79 -3.32 14.03
N GLU A 30 1.93 -4.02 14.77
CA GLU A 30 1.93 -4.03 16.24
C GLU A 30 3.23 -4.64 16.79
N ALA A 31 3.70 -5.75 16.21
CA ALA A 31 4.96 -6.38 16.60
C ALA A 31 6.16 -5.44 16.37
N ILE A 32 6.21 -4.75 15.23
CA ILE A 32 7.25 -3.76 14.91
C ILE A 32 7.30 -2.66 15.98
N ASP A 33 6.15 -2.08 16.33
CA ASP A 33 6.07 -1.05 17.39
C ASP A 33 6.54 -1.59 18.74
N TRP A 34 6.02 -2.74 19.16
CA TRP A 34 6.38 -3.32 20.46
C TRP A 34 7.86 -3.67 20.55
N TYR A 35 8.44 -4.26 19.51
CA TYR A 35 9.86 -4.56 19.49
C TYR A 35 10.71 -3.29 19.43
N HIS A 36 10.28 -2.25 18.72
CA HIS A 36 10.96 -0.97 18.73
C HIS A 36 11.02 -0.38 20.15
N GLN A 37 9.87 -0.32 20.85
CA GLN A 37 9.80 0.17 22.24
C GLN A 37 10.70 -0.64 23.18
N ARG A 38 10.71 -1.97 23.05
CA ARG A 38 11.59 -2.85 23.86
C ARG A 38 13.06 -2.61 23.55
N ALA A 39 13.43 -2.47 22.28
CA ALA A 39 14.82 -2.25 21.86
C ALA A 39 15.41 -0.97 22.47
N VAL A 40 14.63 0.13 22.46
CA VAL A 40 15.12 1.43 22.94
C VAL A 40 15.08 1.57 24.47
N THR A 41 14.31 0.74 25.17
CA THR A 41 14.18 0.81 26.64
C THR A 41 14.99 -0.24 27.40
N THR A 42 15.32 -1.38 26.78
CA THR A 42 16.05 -2.46 27.47
C THR A 42 17.47 -2.05 27.85
N LYS A 43 17.90 -2.52 29.03
CA LYS A 43 19.27 -2.37 29.56
C LYS A 43 20.17 -3.56 29.20
N ASP A 44 19.60 -4.67 28.72
CA ASP A 44 20.34 -5.86 28.29
C ASP A 44 20.59 -5.80 26.78
N SER A 45 21.86 -5.80 26.37
CA SER A 45 22.25 -5.76 24.96
C SER A 45 21.86 -7.02 24.21
N THR A 46 21.88 -8.19 24.84
CA THR A 46 21.52 -9.45 24.18
C THR A 46 20.03 -9.48 23.83
N ILE A 47 19.18 -8.97 24.72
CA ILE A 47 17.75 -8.78 24.44
C ILE A 47 17.54 -7.75 23.34
N ARG A 48 18.29 -6.65 23.35
CA ARG A 48 18.22 -5.62 22.30
C ARG A 48 18.49 -6.22 20.92
N ASP A 49 19.54 -7.02 20.80
CA ASP A 49 19.95 -7.62 19.53
C ASP A 49 18.86 -8.56 18.98
N ILE A 50 18.27 -9.40 19.85
CA ILE A 50 17.18 -10.31 19.48
C ILE A 50 15.94 -9.53 19.01
N VAL A 51 15.48 -8.55 19.78
CA VAL A 51 14.23 -7.85 19.44
C VAL A 51 14.40 -6.91 18.24
N VAL A 52 15.61 -6.40 17.97
CA VAL A 52 15.91 -5.67 16.73
C VAL A 52 15.87 -6.59 15.53
N HIS A 53 16.49 -7.77 15.62
CA HIS A 53 16.43 -8.77 14.56
C HIS A 53 14.98 -9.16 14.24
N ASN A 54 14.20 -9.54 15.26
CA ASN A 54 12.79 -9.89 15.06
C ASN A 54 12.00 -8.74 14.44
N ARG A 55 12.14 -7.50 14.95
CA ARG A 55 11.47 -6.31 14.41
C ARG A 55 11.69 -6.16 12.91
N ASP A 56 12.94 -6.35 12.47
CA ASP A 56 13.32 -6.12 11.09
C ASP A 56 12.78 -7.25 10.17
N GLU A 57 12.64 -8.48 10.67
CA GLU A 57 11.91 -9.56 9.97
C GLU A 57 10.41 -9.26 9.85
N GLU A 58 9.77 -8.72 10.89
CA GLU A 58 8.33 -8.38 10.80
C GLU A 58 8.05 -7.28 9.77
N ILE A 59 9.02 -6.39 9.48
CA ILE A 59 8.91 -5.41 8.37
C ILE A 59 8.82 -6.13 7.02
N GLU A 60 9.56 -7.22 6.83
CA GLU A 60 9.46 -8.06 5.63
C GLU A 60 8.08 -8.71 5.55
N HIS A 61 7.60 -9.31 6.64
CA HIS A 61 6.26 -9.93 6.71
C HIS A 61 5.15 -8.93 6.40
N ALA A 62 5.22 -7.72 6.98
CA ALA A 62 4.30 -6.63 6.71
C ALA A 62 4.32 -6.25 5.22
N ALA A 63 5.50 -6.12 4.61
CA ALA A 63 5.64 -5.78 3.20
C ALA A 63 5.04 -6.88 2.29
N MET A 64 5.23 -8.16 2.63
CA MET A 64 4.65 -9.28 1.90
C MET A 64 3.12 -9.27 1.93
N MET A 65 2.51 -9.02 3.10
CA MET A 65 1.05 -8.91 3.23
C MET A 65 0.50 -7.68 2.50
N LEU A 66 1.18 -6.53 2.62
CA LEU A 66 0.81 -5.30 1.92
C LEU A 66 0.82 -5.48 0.40
N GLU A 67 1.82 -6.18 -0.15
CA GLU A 67 1.89 -6.47 -1.58
C GLU A 67 0.75 -7.40 -2.05
N TRP A 68 0.37 -8.39 -1.25
CA TRP A 68 -0.78 -9.23 -1.58
C TRP A 68 -2.08 -8.40 -1.61
N LEU A 69 -2.28 -7.52 -0.61
CA LEU A 69 -3.42 -6.60 -0.55
C LEU A 69 -3.43 -5.65 -1.76
N ARG A 70 -2.27 -5.10 -2.15
CA ARG A 70 -2.13 -4.26 -3.35
C ARG A 70 -2.64 -4.96 -4.60
N ARG A 71 -2.31 -6.25 -4.79
CA ARG A 71 -2.75 -7.04 -5.94
C ARG A 71 -4.24 -7.35 -5.94
N LYS A 72 -4.88 -7.33 -4.77
CA LYS A 72 -6.28 -7.72 -4.57
C LYS A 72 -7.25 -6.56 -4.48
N MET A 73 -6.79 -5.39 -4.04
CA MET A 73 -7.63 -4.22 -3.79
C MET A 73 -7.19 -3.05 -4.68
N PRO A 74 -7.93 -2.73 -5.76
CA PRO A 74 -7.55 -1.66 -6.70
C PRO A 74 -7.33 -0.29 -6.05
N ALA A 75 -8.11 0.05 -5.01
CA ALA A 75 -7.93 1.28 -4.26
C ALA A 75 -6.60 1.33 -3.50
N PHE A 76 -6.15 0.18 -2.96
CA PHE A 76 -4.83 0.05 -2.33
C PHE A 76 -3.71 0.21 -3.36
N ASP A 77 -3.84 -0.40 -4.55
CA ASP A 77 -2.86 -0.21 -5.64
C ASP A 77 -2.74 1.26 -6.04
N HIS A 78 -3.87 1.93 -6.25
CA HIS A 78 -3.88 3.34 -6.60
C HIS A 78 -3.19 4.19 -5.51
N ALA A 79 -3.61 4.07 -4.26
CA ALA A 79 -3.04 4.86 -3.17
C ALA A 79 -1.54 4.59 -2.97
N LEU A 80 -1.12 3.32 -2.96
CA LEU A 80 0.29 2.98 -2.77
C LEU A 80 1.18 3.52 -3.90
N ARG A 81 0.70 3.53 -5.15
CA ARG A 81 1.44 4.11 -6.28
C ARG A 81 1.54 5.62 -6.22
N THR A 82 0.52 6.27 -5.65
CA THR A 82 0.51 7.72 -5.46
C THR A 82 1.57 8.13 -4.43
N PHE A 83 1.67 7.42 -3.31
CA PHE A 83 2.44 7.87 -2.15
C PHE A 83 3.79 7.19 -1.94
N LEU A 84 3.97 5.92 -2.33
CA LEU A 84 5.23 5.23 -2.09
C LEU A 84 6.32 5.69 -3.05
N PHE A 85 7.55 5.73 -2.54
CA PHE A 85 8.75 6.08 -3.30
C PHE A 85 8.75 7.51 -3.87
N THR A 86 8.00 8.41 -3.25
CA THR A 86 8.07 9.86 -3.51
C THR A 86 9.01 10.55 -2.52
N GLU A 87 9.65 11.65 -2.95
CA GLU A 87 10.51 12.46 -2.09
C GLU A 87 9.85 13.78 -1.63
N ALA A 88 8.78 14.20 -2.29
CA ALA A 88 8.04 15.41 -1.93
C ALA A 88 7.29 15.21 -0.59
N PRO A 89 6.98 16.30 0.14
CA PRO A 89 6.11 16.22 1.31
C PRO A 89 4.81 15.47 0.99
N ILE A 90 4.43 14.51 1.84
CA ILE A 90 3.30 13.59 1.56
C ILE A 90 1.99 14.36 1.28
N THR A 91 1.76 15.48 1.98
CA THR A 91 0.59 16.33 1.77
C THR A 91 0.59 17.02 0.40
N GLU A 92 1.76 17.37 -0.14
CA GLU A 92 1.88 17.96 -1.48
C GLU A 92 1.64 16.92 -2.58
N VAL A 93 2.04 15.65 -2.34
CA VAL A 93 1.75 14.53 -3.24
C VAL A 93 0.23 14.30 -3.38
N GLU A 94 -0.51 14.39 -2.27
CA GLU A 94 -1.97 14.30 -2.26
C GLU A 94 -2.62 15.42 -3.11
N GLU A 95 -2.23 16.67 -2.88
CA GLU A 95 -2.74 17.83 -3.64
C GLU A 95 -2.51 17.68 -5.15
N ALA A 96 -1.33 17.23 -5.54
CA ALA A 96 -0.98 16.98 -6.94
C ALA A 96 -1.81 15.85 -7.57
N ALA A 97 -2.03 14.75 -6.82
CA ALA A 97 -2.86 13.64 -7.29
C ALA A 97 -4.31 14.08 -7.50
N VAL A 98 -4.90 14.77 -6.53
CA VAL A 98 -6.27 15.29 -6.60
C VAL A 98 -6.45 16.29 -7.75
N ALA A 99 -5.48 17.17 -7.96
CA ALA A 99 -5.51 18.12 -9.08
C ALA A 99 -5.42 17.41 -10.45
N GLY A 100 -4.61 16.35 -10.56
CA GLY A 100 -4.44 15.56 -11.77
C GLY A 100 -5.69 14.76 -12.18
N GLU A 101 -6.47 14.27 -11.21
CA GLU A 101 -7.72 13.55 -11.46
C GLU A 101 -8.86 14.46 -11.92
N GLN A 102 -8.83 15.74 -11.54
CA GLN A 102 -9.84 16.74 -11.91
C GLN A 102 -9.59 17.37 -13.29
N ALA A 103 -8.43 17.13 -13.91
CA ALA A 103 -8.14 17.65 -15.25
C ALA A 103 -8.93 16.88 -16.33
N PRO A 104 -9.62 17.56 -17.26
CA PRO A 104 -10.40 16.89 -18.30
C PRO A 104 -9.47 16.09 -19.23
N LYS A 105 -9.72 14.78 -19.38
CA LYS A 105 -9.06 13.93 -20.37
C LYS A 105 -9.31 14.49 -21.77
N ARG A 106 -8.36 15.26 -22.32
CA ARG A 106 -8.39 15.68 -23.73
C ARG A 106 -8.31 14.42 -24.61
N SER A 107 -9.40 14.12 -25.33
CA SER A 107 -9.42 13.08 -26.35
C SER A 107 -8.58 13.54 -27.55
N SER A 108 -7.42 12.93 -27.75
CA SER A 108 -6.60 13.13 -28.95
C SER A 108 -7.19 12.35 -30.13
N SER A 109 -8.25 12.87 -30.73
CA SER A 109 -8.71 12.45 -32.07
C SER A 109 -8.04 13.32 -33.15
N GLY A 110 -6.73 13.19 -33.29
CA GLY A 110 -5.95 13.84 -34.36
C GLY A 110 -5.72 12.90 -35.53
N GLY A 111 -6.75 12.71 -36.36
CA GLY A 111 -6.65 11.93 -37.60
C GLY A 111 -5.67 12.57 -38.59
N SER A 112 -4.56 11.89 -38.86
CA SER A 112 -3.63 12.19 -39.94
C SER A 112 -4.26 11.82 -41.29
N LEU A 113 -4.64 12.82 -42.09
CA LEU A 113 -4.88 12.65 -43.53
C LEU A 113 -3.81 13.40 -44.30
N GLY A 114 -2.71 12.69 -44.59
CA GLY A 114 -1.69 13.13 -45.52
C GLY A 114 -2.19 13.04 -46.95
N ILE A 115 -2.46 14.19 -47.57
CA ILE A 115 -2.57 14.31 -49.03
C ILE A 115 -1.91 15.64 -49.43
N GLY A 116 -0.74 15.56 -50.06
CA GLY A 116 0.03 16.75 -50.43
C GLY A 116 1.24 16.44 -51.30
N SER A 117 1.04 15.85 -52.48
CA SER A 117 1.93 16.05 -53.64
C SER A 117 1.33 15.42 -54.90
N LEU A 118 0.64 16.25 -55.68
CA LEU A 118 0.57 16.08 -57.13
C LEU A 118 1.23 17.33 -57.73
N LYS A 119 2.44 17.14 -58.26
CA LYS A 119 3.13 18.12 -59.10
C LYS A 119 2.51 18.09 -60.48
N GLY A 120 2.08 19.26 -60.96
CA GLY A 120 1.90 19.62 -62.35
C GLY A 120 2.65 20.93 -62.59
#